data_AF-A0A6S7KUS7-F1
#
_entry.id   AF-A0A6S7KUS7-F1
#
_cell.length_a   1.000
_cell.length_b   1.000
_cell.length_c   1.000
_cell.angle_alpha   90.00
_cell.angle_beta   90.00
_cell.angle_gamma   90.00
#
_symmetry.space_group_name_H-M   'P 1'
#
loop_
_entity.id
_entity.type
_entity.pdbx_description
1 polymer ?
#
loop_
_entity_poly.entity_id
_entity_poly.type
_entity_poly.pdbx_seq_one_letter_code
_entity_poly.pdbx_strand_id
1 'polypeptide(L)'
;MNGEENEAKFDPLEENVDIQLQVVGTTRDEQITGNCLICGDRSTGKHYGAESCDGCKGFFRRSVRKNHQYSCRFQRTCEIDRDKRNQCRYCRLKKCFRAGMRKEGKYFASSLRESSSV
;
A
#
# COMPACT_ATOMS: atom_id res chain seq x y z
N MET A 1 -9.56 19.24 -36.15
CA MET A 1 -10.22 18.02 -35.64
C MET A 1 -9.69 17.81 -34.23
N ASN A 2 -10.39 18.29 -33.20
CA ASN A 2 -11.51 17.62 -32.51
C ASN A 2 -11.03 16.26 -31.99
N GLY A 3 -11.15 15.88 -30.73
CA GLY A 3 -11.88 16.38 -29.57
C GLY A 3 -11.37 15.53 -28.39
N GLU A 4 -11.41 16.07 -27.18
CA GLU A 4 -12.39 15.65 -26.17
C GLU A 4 -11.94 14.42 -25.37
N GLU A 5 -11.52 14.72 -24.13
CA GLU A 5 -12.01 14.16 -22.87
C GLU A 5 -12.53 12.71 -22.91
N ASN A 6 -12.10 11.87 -21.95
CA ASN A 6 -13.05 11.12 -21.12
C ASN A 6 -12.35 10.44 -19.93
N GLU A 7 -12.73 10.89 -18.73
CA GLU A 7 -12.54 10.21 -17.46
C GLU A 7 -13.28 8.86 -17.47
N ALA A 8 -12.56 7.75 -17.38
CA ALA A 8 -13.17 6.45 -17.07
C ALA A 8 -13.13 6.23 -15.56
N LYS A 9 -14.27 6.53 -14.93
CA LYS A 9 -14.61 6.19 -13.55
C LYS A 9 -14.74 4.65 -13.43
N PHE A 10 -14.28 4.10 -12.31
CA PHE A 10 -14.38 2.67 -12.02
C PHE A 10 -15.49 2.45 -10.98
N ASP A 11 -16.63 1.94 -11.45
CA ASP A 11 -17.75 1.49 -10.63
C ASP A 11 -17.45 0.13 -9.97
N PRO A 12 -17.70 -0.04 -8.65
CA PRO A 12 -17.43 -1.30 -7.96
C PRO A 12 -18.71 -1.92 -7.39
N LEU A 13 -19.57 -2.50 -8.24
CA LEU A 13 -20.68 -3.37 -7.84
C LEU A 13 -20.80 -4.43 -8.94
N GLU A 14 -20.40 -5.68 -8.70
CA GLU A 14 -21.24 -6.85 -8.36
C GLU A 14 -20.33 -8.07 -8.74
N GLU A 15 -20.30 -9.28 -8.17
CA GLU A 15 -21.09 -9.98 -7.17
C GLU A 15 -20.27 -11.19 -6.62
N ASN A 16 -20.24 -11.28 -5.29
CA ASN A 16 -20.28 -12.43 -4.36
C ASN A 16 -19.80 -13.85 -4.75
N VAL A 17 -18.99 -14.43 -3.84
CA VAL A 17 -19.14 -15.84 -3.41
C VAL A 17 -19.04 -15.88 -1.88
N ASP A 18 -20.16 -16.20 -1.24
CA ASP A 18 -20.33 -16.44 0.19
C ASP A 18 -19.54 -17.63 0.71
N ILE A 19 -18.81 -17.47 1.82
CA ILE A 19 -18.63 -18.56 2.81
C ILE A 19 -18.65 -17.97 4.24
N GLN A 20 -19.57 -18.51 5.03
CA GLN A 20 -19.99 -18.16 6.39
C GLN A 20 -18.93 -18.48 7.48
N LEU A 21 -18.48 -17.42 8.15
CA LEU A 21 -18.34 -17.20 9.61
C LEU A 21 -17.77 -18.27 10.57
N GLN A 22 -16.72 -17.89 11.31
CA GLN A 22 -16.66 -18.07 12.78
C GLN A 22 -16.10 -16.79 13.44
N VAL A 23 -16.90 -16.18 14.34
CA VAL A 23 -16.60 -14.96 15.10
C VAL A 23 -15.92 -15.31 16.42
N VAL A 24 -14.79 -14.67 16.75
CA VAL A 24 -14.38 -14.43 18.14
C VAL A 24 -13.51 -13.16 18.24
N GLY A 25 -14.01 -12.16 19.00
CA GLY A 25 -13.17 -11.30 19.85
C GLY A 25 -12.70 -9.94 19.30
N THR A 26 -13.33 -8.86 19.77
CA THR A 26 -12.72 -7.52 19.83
C THR A 26 -11.79 -7.41 21.04
N THR A 27 -10.47 -7.51 20.85
CA THR A 27 -9.49 -7.00 21.84
C THR A 27 -8.30 -6.37 21.11
N ARG A 28 -8.00 -5.12 21.49
CA ARG A 28 -6.82 -4.38 21.04
C ARG A 28 -5.56 -5.05 21.62
N ASP A 29 -4.54 -5.10 20.77
CA ASP A 29 -3.14 -5.48 20.97
C ASP A 29 -2.73 -6.97 21.06
N GLU A 30 -1.70 -7.25 20.25
CA GLU A 30 -0.64 -8.26 20.42
C GLU A 30 -0.83 -9.70 19.91
N GLN A 31 -0.65 -9.87 18.58
CA GLN A 31 0.40 -10.71 17.97
C GLN A 31 0.29 -10.65 16.43
N ILE A 32 0.80 -9.57 15.83
CA ILE A 32 1.03 -9.51 14.38
C ILE A 32 2.52 -9.73 14.14
N THR A 33 2.95 -10.98 14.00
CA THR A 33 4.09 -11.29 13.14
C THR A 33 3.63 -11.10 11.69
N GLY A 34 3.49 -9.83 11.29
CA GLY A 34 2.91 -9.46 10.00
C GLY A 34 3.85 -9.76 8.84
N ASN A 35 3.28 -9.97 7.65
CA ASN A 35 4.06 -9.96 6.41
C ASN A 35 4.17 -8.52 5.90
N CYS A 36 5.29 -8.22 5.25
CA CYS A 36 5.52 -6.94 4.60
C CYS A 36 4.47 -6.72 3.50
N LEU A 37 3.65 -5.67 3.61
CA LEU A 37 2.58 -5.39 2.64
C LEU A 37 3.09 -5.08 1.23
N ILE A 38 4.40 -4.82 1.09
CA ILE A 38 5.03 -4.49 -0.19
C ILE A 38 5.50 -5.76 -0.90
N CYS A 39 6.20 -6.66 -0.21
CA CYS A 39 6.86 -7.80 -0.87
C CYS A 39 6.59 -9.16 -0.22
N GLY A 40 5.73 -9.25 0.79
CA GLY A 40 5.36 -10.50 1.46
C GLY A 40 6.42 -11.10 2.39
N ASP A 41 7.62 -10.52 2.43
CA ASP A 41 8.72 -10.93 3.33
C ASP A 41 8.37 -10.67 4.81
N ARG A 42 9.11 -11.26 5.75
CA ARG A 42 8.83 -11.08 7.19
C ARG A 42 8.87 -9.59 7.57
N SER A 43 7.76 -9.06 8.11
CA SER A 43 7.72 -7.66 8.57
C SER A 43 8.61 -7.51 9.80
N THR A 44 9.22 -6.33 9.93
CA THR A 44 9.89 -5.90 11.16
C THR A 44 9.06 -4.85 11.91
N GLY A 45 7.79 -4.70 11.54
CA GLY A 45 6.82 -3.77 12.12
C GLY A 45 6.39 -2.65 11.15
N LYS A 46 5.66 -1.66 11.69
CA LYS A 46 5.24 -0.47 10.94
C LYS A 46 6.40 0.48 10.69
N HIS A 47 6.66 0.78 9.42
CA HIS A 47 7.59 1.83 9.01
C HIS A 47 6.89 2.77 8.03
N TYR A 48 7.02 4.08 8.26
CA TYR A 48 6.43 5.12 7.41
C TYR A 48 4.90 5.00 7.24
N GLY A 49 4.19 4.38 8.18
CA GLY A 49 2.73 4.20 8.11
C GLY A 49 2.25 2.82 7.63
N ALA A 50 3.14 1.90 7.25
CA ALA A 50 2.74 0.56 6.78
C ALA A 50 3.63 -0.57 7.34
N GLU A 51 3.05 -1.76 7.54
CA GLU A 51 3.80 -2.98 7.87
C GLU A 51 4.79 -3.33 6.76
N SER A 52 6.08 -3.35 7.09
CA SER A 52 7.12 -3.58 6.09
C SER A 52 8.39 -4.23 6.67
N CYS A 53 9.12 -4.94 5.81
CA CYS A 53 10.44 -5.48 6.14
C CYS A 53 11.54 -4.42 6.00
N ASP A 54 12.73 -4.68 6.55
CA ASP A 54 13.88 -3.76 6.50
C ASP A 54 14.29 -3.39 5.07
N GLY A 55 14.15 -4.32 4.13
CA GLY A 55 14.44 -4.07 2.71
C GLY A 55 13.53 -3.00 2.11
N CYS A 56 12.22 -3.06 2.39
CA CYS A 56 11.24 -2.10 1.86
C CYS A 56 11.28 -0.78 2.62
N LYS A 57 11.48 -0.80 3.94
CA LYS A 57 11.79 0.38 4.76
C LYS A 57 12.99 1.16 4.20
N GLY A 58 14.13 0.48 4.02
CA GLY A 58 15.36 1.11 3.54
C GLY A 58 15.26 1.62 2.10
N PHE A 59 14.57 0.86 1.24
CA PHE A 59 14.26 1.28 -0.12
C PHE A 59 13.44 2.57 -0.13
N PHE A 60 12.29 2.58 0.54
CA PHE A 60 11.40 3.73 0.60
C PHE A 60 12.12 4.98 1.11
N ARG A 61 12.86 4.87 2.23
CA ARG A 61 13.66 5.96 2.80
C ARG A 61 14.60 6.60 1.78
N ARG A 62 15.36 5.79 1.03
CA ARG A 62 16.30 6.30 0.01
C ARG A 62 15.56 6.94 -1.14
N SER A 63 14.47 6.31 -1.60
CA SER A 63 13.66 6.80 -2.71
C SER A 63 13.06 8.17 -2.42
N VAL A 64 12.42 8.37 -1.27
CA VAL A 64 11.75 9.64 -0.93
C VAL A 64 12.72 10.75 -0.50
N ARG A 65 13.85 10.41 0.14
CA ARG A 65 14.85 11.42 0.56
C ARG A 65 15.53 12.08 -0.64
N LYS A 66 15.84 11.30 -1.67
CA LYS A 66 16.47 11.78 -2.91
C LYS A 66 15.46 12.13 -4.00
N ASN A 67 14.17 12.07 -3.70
CA ASN A 67 13.09 12.24 -4.67
C ASN A 67 13.31 11.43 -5.97
N HIS A 68 13.69 10.16 -5.82
CA HIS A 68 14.04 9.32 -6.95
C HIS A 68 12.83 9.10 -7.87
N GLN A 69 13.00 9.46 -9.14
CA GLN A 69 12.07 9.13 -10.20
C GLN A 69 12.56 7.86 -10.89
N TYR A 70 11.84 6.75 -10.71
CA TYR A 70 12.13 5.50 -11.40
C TYR A 70 11.25 5.38 -12.65
N SER A 71 11.75 4.70 -13.68
CA SER A 71 10.95 4.27 -14.83
C SER A 71 10.73 2.76 -14.77
N CYS A 72 9.55 2.31 -15.19
CA CYS A 72 9.27 0.89 -15.40
C CYS A 72 9.72 0.50 -16.81
N ARG A 73 10.38 -0.66 -16.95
CA ARG A 73 10.75 -1.24 -18.25
C ARG A 73 9.67 -2.15 -18.86
N PHE A 74 8.56 -2.32 -18.15
CA PHE A 74 7.45 -3.19 -18.52
C PHE A 74 6.13 -2.39 -18.46
N GLN A 75 5.02 -3.06 -18.17
CA GLN A 75 3.66 -2.48 -18.18
C GLN A 75 3.26 -1.76 -16.88
N ARG A 76 4.22 -1.34 -16.04
CA ARG A 76 3.95 -0.64 -14.75
C ARG A 76 3.07 -1.43 -13.75
N THR A 77 2.96 -2.74 -13.95
CA THR A 77 2.18 -3.72 -13.18
C THR A 77 3.05 -4.85 -12.63
N CYS A 78 4.38 -4.70 -12.63
CA CYS A 78 5.29 -5.74 -12.14
C CYS A 78 4.93 -6.20 -10.74
N GLU A 79 4.80 -7.52 -10.58
CA GLU A 79 4.62 -8.16 -9.30
C GLU A 79 5.83 -7.94 -8.39
N ILE A 80 5.57 -7.66 -7.11
CA ILE A 80 6.58 -7.41 -6.10
C ILE A 80 6.44 -8.47 -5.01
N ASP A 81 7.38 -9.40 -4.99
CA ASP A 81 7.55 -10.44 -3.96
C ASP A 81 8.97 -10.36 -3.35
N ARG A 82 9.29 -11.30 -2.44
CA ARG A 82 10.58 -11.32 -1.73
C ARG A 82 11.78 -11.36 -2.68
N ASP A 83 11.70 -12.16 -3.73
CA ASP A 83 12.82 -12.51 -4.59
C ASP A 83 12.96 -11.51 -5.76
N LYS A 84 11.84 -11.04 -6.31
CA LYS A 84 11.78 -10.16 -7.48
C LYS A 84 11.50 -8.68 -7.17
N ARG A 85 11.38 -8.28 -5.90
CA ARG A 85 11.22 -6.86 -5.50
C ARG A 85 12.29 -5.91 -6.06
N ASN A 86 13.46 -6.39 -6.45
CA ASN A 86 14.52 -5.56 -7.02
C ASN A 86 14.44 -5.40 -8.55
N GLN A 87 13.61 -6.18 -9.26
CA GLN A 87 13.51 -6.15 -10.72
C GLN A 87 12.88 -4.84 -11.24
N CYS A 88 11.93 -4.27 -10.51
CA CYS A 88 11.30 -3.00 -10.88
C CYS A 88 11.17 -2.02 -9.71
N ARG A 89 12.08 -1.04 -9.65
CA ARG A 89 12.07 0.01 -8.63
C ARG A 89 10.84 0.92 -8.73
N TYR A 90 10.34 1.18 -9.95
CA TYR A 90 9.12 1.94 -10.15
C TYR A 90 7.91 1.26 -9.49
N CYS A 91 7.64 0.00 -9.85
CA CYS A 91 6.49 -0.73 -9.33
C CYS A 91 6.62 -0.96 -7.82
N ARG A 92 7.84 -1.20 -7.32
CA ARG A 92 8.09 -1.30 -5.88
C ARG A 92 7.74 -0.01 -5.15
N LEU A 93 8.22 1.14 -5.63
CA LEU A 93 7.94 2.44 -5.01
C LEU A 93 6.47 2.81 -5.10
N LYS A 94 5.83 2.54 -6.24
CA LYS A 94 4.37 2.68 -6.43
C LYS A 94 3.61 1.84 -5.40
N LYS A 95 4.01 0.58 -5.18
CA LYS A 95 3.38 -0.30 -4.19
C LYS A 95 3.61 0.19 -2.75
N CYS A 96 4.77 0.75 -2.42
CA CYS A 96 5.01 1.40 -1.12
C CYS A 96 3.97 2.50 -0.84
N PHE A 97 3.74 3.41 -1.80
CA PHE A 97 2.75 4.47 -1.63
C PHE A 97 1.32 3.92 -1.55
N ARG A 98 0.96 2.92 -2.37
CA ARG A 98 -0.35 2.24 -2.31
C ARG A 98 -0.60 1.56 -0.97
N ALA A 99 0.43 1.01 -0.34
CA ALA A 99 0.34 0.41 1.00
C ALA A 99 0.26 1.46 2.13
N GLY A 100 0.27 2.76 1.82
CA GLY A 100 0.15 3.84 2.81
C GLY A 100 1.48 4.38 3.32
N MET A 101 2.63 4.02 2.74
CA MET A 101 3.91 4.58 3.15
C MET A 101 4.00 6.07 2.79
N ARG A 102 4.34 6.92 3.76
CA ARG A 102 4.46 8.39 3.58
C ARG A 102 5.80 8.92 4.09
N LYS A 103 6.32 9.96 3.42
CA LYS A 103 7.57 10.64 3.82
C LYS A 103 7.42 11.33 5.18
N GLU A 104 6.24 11.89 5.42
CA GLU A 104 5.86 12.45 6.71
C GLU A 104 5.22 11.34 7.54
N GLY A 105 5.89 10.89 8.61
CA GLY A 105 5.37 9.89 9.55
C GLY A 105 4.21 10.40 10.41
N LYS A 106 3.37 11.29 9.87
CA LYS A 106 2.10 11.66 10.48
C LYS A 106 1.16 10.50 10.23
N TYR A 107 1.11 9.60 11.19
CA TYR A 107 0.02 8.65 11.32
C TYR A 107 -1.26 9.47 11.43
N PHE A 108 -1.98 9.64 10.33
CA PHE A 108 -3.37 10.05 10.38
C PHE A 108 -4.11 8.86 10.99
N ALA A 109 -4.11 8.81 12.32
CA ALA A 109 -5.05 7.99 13.05
C ALA A 109 -6.43 8.33 12.49
N SER A 110 -7.17 7.30 12.08
CA SER A 110 -8.57 7.41 11.70
C SER A 110 -9.36 8.11 12.80
N SER A 111 -9.54 9.42 12.65
CA SER A 111 -10.41 10.28 13.44
C SER A 111 -10.79 11.46 12.59
N LEU A 112 -11.60 11.20 11.56
CA LEU A 112 -12.68 12.11 11.25
C LEU A 112 -13.91 11.48 11.91
N ARG A 113 -14.20 11.95 13.13
CA ARG A 113 -15.53 11.82 13.73
C ARG A 113 -16.51 12.54 12.82
N GLU A 114 -17.74 12.03 12.74
CA GLU A 114 -18.88 12.73 12.19
C GLU A 114 -18.83 14.23 12.52
N SER A 115 -18.75 15.05 11.49
CA SER A 115 -19.23 16.42 11.55
C SER A 115 -20.61 16.39 10.94
N SER A 116 -21.59 16.51 11.82
CA SER A 116 -23.02 16.55 11.58
C SER A 116 -23.40 17.22 10.27
N SER A 117 -24.29 16.54 9.54
CA SER A 117 -25.15 17.17 8.55
C SER A 117 -25.86 18.38 9.17
N VAL A 118 -25.89 19.42 8.35
CA VAL A 118 -26.78 20.59 8.37
C VAL A 118 -28.19 20.32 8.89
#